data_AF-A0A7Z7IK95-F1
#
_entry.id   AF-A0A7Z7IK95-F1
#
_cell.length_a   1.000
_cell.length_b   1.000
_cell.length_c   1.000
_cell.angle_alpha   90.00
_cell.angle_beta   90.00
_cell.angle_gamma   90.00
#
_symmetry.space_group_name_H-M   'P 1'
#
loop_
_entity.id
_entity.type
_entity.pdbx_description
1 polymer ?
#
loop_
_entity_poly.entity_id
_entity_poly.type
_entity_poly.pdbx_seq_one_letter_code
_entity_poly.pdbx_strand_id
1 'polypeptide(L)' 'MQAVRPTSLTLSVSQGKAATYRAAQVSAVMESLENWHDQNVTADLLSTPATDLAPALTYDPQQLRRPAGSF' A
#
# COMPACT_ATOMS: atom_id res chain seq x y z
N MET A 1 -21.06 6.49 3.98
CA MET A 1 -20.75 7.61 3.05
C MET A 1 -19.64 7.17 2.14
N GLN A 2 -19.54 7.71 0.92
CA GLN A 2 -18.53 7.29 -0.06
C GLN A 2 -17.71 8.48 -0.56
N ALA A 3 -16.41 8.28 -0.74
CA ALA A 3 -15.53 9.20 -1.44
C ALA A 3 -14.91 8.48 -2.65
N VAL A 4 -15.08 9.04 -3.84
CA VAL A 4 -14.55 8.47 -5.09
C VAL A 4 -13.31 9.26 -5.49
N ARG A 5 -12.18 8.59 -5.74
CA ARG A 5 -10.93 9.23 -6.17
C ARG A 5 -10.53 8.73 -7.57
N PRO A 6 -11.02 9.40 -8.64
CA PRO A 6 -10.81 8.94 -10.02
C PRO A 6 -9.35 9.11 -10.49
N THR A 7 -8.55 9.94 -9.82
CA THR A 7 -7.12 10.21 -10.13
C THR A 7 -6.14 9.39 -9.28
N SER A 8 -6.59 8.27 -8.72
CA SER A 8 -5.74 7.26 -8.07
C SER A 8 -5.04 6.39 -9.14
N LEU A 9 -4.02 5.59 -8.76
CA LEU A 9 -3.34 4.64 -9.66
C LEU A 9 -4.33 3.70 -10.38
N THR A 10 -5.40 3.33 -9.67
CA THR A 10 -6.62 2.68 -10.19
C THR A 10 -7.85 3.38 -9.59
N LEU A 11 -9.02 3.22 -10.22
CA LEU A 11 -10.28 3.75 -9.67
C LEU A 11 -10.49 3.25 -8.24
N SER A 12 -10.56 4.16 -7.29
CA SER A 12 -10.66 3.85 -5.86
C SER A 12 -11.88 4.52 -5.22
N VAL A 13 -12.51 3.80 -4.29
CA VAL A 13 -13.67 4.24 -3.51
C VAL A 13 -13.43 3.94 -2.03
N SER A 14 -13.57 4.95 -1.17
CA SER A 14 -13.41 4.83 0.29
C SER A 14 -14.75 4.96 1.03
N GLN A 15 -14.91 4.20 2.11
CA GLN A 15 -16.20 3.98 2.79
C GLN A 15 -16.21 4.53 4.22
N GLY A 16 -16.70 5.75 4.38
CA GLY A 16 -16.80 6.39 5.69
C GLY A 16 -18.01 5.98 6.52
N LYS A 17 -17.77 5.77 7.82
CA LYS A 17 -18.76 5.31 8.80
C LYS A 17 -18.65 6.14 10.09
N ALA A 18 -19.78 6.58 10.63
CA ALA A 18 -19.86 7.25 11.93
C ALA A 18 -21.31 7.36 12.42
N ALA A 19 -21.49 7.74 13.69
CA ALA A 19 -22.81 7.98 14.29
C ALA A 19 -23.56 9.18 13.69
N THR A 20 -22.86 10.09 13.01
CA THR A 20 -23.48 11.23 12.31
C THR A 20 -23.05 11.28 10.86
N TYR A 21 -23.91 11.85 10.02
CA TYR A 21 -23.67 11.97 8.58
C TYR A 21 -22.38 12.74 8.26
N ARG A 22 -22.16 13.88 8.92
CA ARG A 22 -20.95 14.71 8.72
C ARG A 22 -19.68 13.97 9.12
N ALA A 23 -19.69 13.26 10.25
CA ALA A 23 -18.55 12.46 10.68
C ALA A 23 -18.28 11.30 9.72
N ALA A 24 -19.34 10.68 9.15
CA ALA A 24 -19.18 9.63 8.15
C ALA A 24 -18.58 10.17 6.84
N GLN A 25 -18.87 11.42 6.46
CA GLN A 25 -18.21 12.07 5.32
C GLN A 25 -16.72 12.28 5.59
N VAL A 26 -16.37 12.83 6.75
CA VAL A 26 -14.96 13.04 7.14
C VAL A 26 -14.21 11.71 7.16
N SER A 27 -14.80 10.66 7.72
CA SER A 27 -14.22 9.31 7.72
C SER A 27 -13.93 8.81 6.30
N ALA A 28 -14.85 9.00 5.34
CA ALA A 28 -14.64 8.56 3.95
C ALA A 28 -13.48 9.30 3.28
N VAL A 29 -13.33 10.60 3.59
CA VAL A 29 -12.25 11.44 3.06
C VAL A 29 -10.91 11.05 3.69
N MET A 30 -10.87 10.80 4.99
CA MET A 30 -9.64 10.39 5.69
C MET A 30 -9.12 9.06 5.17
N GLU A 31 -9.99 8.06 5.00
CA GLU A 31 -9.62 6.78 4.40
C GLU A 31 -9.09 6.95 2.96
N SER A 32 -9.70 7.82 2.17
CA SER A 32 -9.18 8.16 0.83
C SER A 32 -7.79 8.79 0.92
N LEU A 33 -7.53 9.67 1.91
CA LEU A 33 -6.22 10.30 2.09
C LEU A 33 -5.14 9.31 2.54
N GLU A 34 -5.47 8.34 3.39
CA GLU A 34 -4.56 7.25 3.78
C GLU A 34 -4.15 6.43 2.54
N ASN A 35 -5.12 6.04 1.71
CA ASN A 35 -4.87 5.35 0.44
C ASN A 35 -4.06 6.21 -0.56
N TRP A 36 -4.06 7.54 -0.44
CA TRP A 36 -3.20 8.40 -1.26
C TRP A 36 -1.75 8.30 -0.79
N HIS A 37 -1.53 8.37 0.52
CA HIS A 37 -0.18 8.26 1.08
C HIS A 37 0.46 6.92 0.78
N ASP A 38 -0.28 5.82 0.88
CA ASP A 38 0.22 4.48 0.53
C ASP A 38 0.69 4.40 -0.94
N GLN A 39 -0.03 5.06 -1.85
CA GLN A 39 0.33 5.12 -3.27
C GLN A 39 1.49 6.07 -3.59
N ASN A 40 1.70 7.08 -2.76
CA ASN A 40 2.69 8.15 -3.00
C ASN A 40 3.92 8.03 -2.09
N VAL A 41 4.02 6.94 -1.32
CA VAL A 41 5.19 6.69 -0.50
C VAL A 41 6.38 6.42 -1.43
N THR A 42 7.37 7.31 -1.36
CA THR A 42 8.68 7.03 -1.96
C THR A 42 9.51 6.39 -0.88
N ALA A 43 9.57 5.05 -0.87
CA ALA A 43 10.45 4.36 0.05
C ALA A 43 11.91 4.62 -0.38
N ASP A 44 12.78 4.91 0.58
CA ASP A 44 14.22 4.79 0.39
C ASP A 44 14.54 3.30 0.18
N LEU A 45 14.36 2.84 -1.05
CA LEU A 45 14.63 1.47 -1.46
C LEU A 45 16.14 1.32 -1.60
N LEU A 46 16.74 0.64 -0.64
CA LEU A 46 18.09 0.09 -0.78
C LEU A 46 18.04 -1.05 -1.79
N SER A 47 18.54 -0.80 -3.00
CA SER A 47 18.81 -1.84 -3.98
C SER A 47 20.20 -2.42 -3.71
N THR A 48 20.25 -3.69 -3.36
CA THR A 48 21.50 -4.43 -3.17
C THR A 48 21.37 -5.80 -3.81
N PRO A 49 22.47 -6.41 -4.31
CA PRO A 49 22.44 -7.78 -4.79
C PRO A 49 21.87 -8.74 -3.73
N ALA A 50 21.07 -9.72 -4.16
CA ALA A 50 20.52 -10.73 -3.25
C ALA A 50 21.61 -11.49 -2.46
N THR A 51 22.80 -11.63 -3.04
CA THR A 51 23.99 -12.20 -2.39
C THR A 51 24.44 -11.41 -1.17
N ASP A 52 24.22 -10.10 -1.18
CA ASP A 52 24.73 -9.18 -0.17
C ASP A 52 23.72 -9.01 0.98
N LEU A 53 22.48 -9.46 0.78
CA LEU A 53 21.43 -9.56 1.80
C LEU A 53 21.58 -10.80 2.69
N ALA A 54 22.22 -11.88 2.20
CA ALA A 54 22.30 -13.16 2.88
C ALA A 54 22.81 -13.10 4.34
N PRO A 55 23.79 -12.24 4.71
CA PRO A 55 24.24 -12.12 6.11
C PRO A 55 23.24 -11.42 7.04
N ALA A 56 22.32 -10.63 6.50
CA ALA A 56 21.38 -9.81 7.28
C ALA A 56 19.99 -10.46 7.43
N LEU A 57 19.70 -11.50 6.65
CA LEU A 57 18.40 -12.17 6.67
C LEU A 57 18.35 -13.28 7.72
N THR A 58 17.23 -13.36 8.43
CA THR A 58 16.95 -14.46 9.36
C THR A 58 16.41 -15.72 8.67
N TYR A 59 16.32 -15.70 7.34
CA TYR A 59 15.75 -16.76 6.51
C TYR A 59 16.49 -16.86 5.17
N ASP A 60 16.41 -18.01 4.54
CA ASP A 60 16.98 -18.24 3.21
C ASP A 60 16.04 -17.72 2.12
N PRO A 61 16.42 -16.68 1.36
CA PRO A 61 15.58 -16.12 0.30
C PRO A 61 15.35 -17.08 -0.86
N GLN A 62 16.17 -18.13 -1.04
CA GLN A 62 15.91 -19.17 -2.05
C GLN A 62 14.68 -20.02 -1.73
N GLN A 63 14.22 -20.02 -0.48
CA GLN A 63 13.02 -20.74 -0.04
C GLN A 63 11.72 -19.94 -0.26
N LEU A 64 11.81 -18.66 -0.60
CA LEU A 64 10.64 -17.85 -0.92
C LEU A 64 10.01 -18.32 -2.23
N ARG A 65 8.68 -18.38 -2.26
CA ARG A 65 7.94 -18.70 -3.48
C ARG A 65 8.19 -17.61 -4.52
N ARG A 66 8.94 -17.94 -5.58
CA ARG A 66 9.15 -17.05 -6.71
C ARG A 66 7.89 -17.03 -7.60
N PRO A 67 7.49 -15.86 -8.14
CA PRO A 67 6.47 -15.80 -9.19
C PRO A 67 6.90 -16.62 -10.41
N ALA A 68 5.92 -17.18 -11.13
CA ALA A 68 6.21 -17.88 -12.38
C ALA A 68 6.88 -16.94 -13.39
N GLY A 69 8.03 -17.34 -13.95
CA GLY A 69 8.80 -16.55 -14.92
C GLY A 69 9.99 -15.77 -14.37
N SER A 70 10.28 -15.87 -13.07
CA SER A 70 11.52 -15.37 -12.47
C SER A 70 12.65 -16.39 -12.67
N PHE A 71 13.50 -16.20 -13.69
CA PHE A 71 14.74 -16.96 -13.88
C PHE A 71 15.87 -16.41 -13.01
#